data_AF-A0A1X2ILF1-F1
#
_entry.id   AF-A0A1X2ILF1-F1
#
_cell.length_a   1.000
_cell.length_b   1.000
_cell.length_c   1.000
_cell.angle_alpha   90.00
_cell.angle_beta   90.00
_cell.angle_gamma   90.00
#
_symmetry.space_group_name_H-M   'P 1'
#
loop_
_entity.id
_entity.type
_entity.pdbx_description
1 polymer ?
#
loop_
_entity_poly.entity_id
_entity_poly.type
_entity_poly.pdbx_seq_one_letter_code
_entity_poly.pdbx_strand_id
1 'polypeptide(L)'
;MEEEKEEIKVETIKRKVEETIVEAPEAKKPKINGKRQPGTPFQRVRPEEVTFDDDRLRDNTYVSKGGSDEQSYGWKAHQDLIKTRGDKFRAEKNKKKRGSYRGGQISMESHSIKFNFD
;
A
#
# COMPACT_ATOMS: atom_id res chain seq x y z
N MET A 1 3.32 -46.61 46.42
CA MET A 1 2.49 -46.40 45.22
C MET A 1 2.46 -44.94 44.73
N GLU A 2 3.13 -44.01 45.42
CA GLU A 2 3.30 -42.61 44.97
C GLU A 2 4.68 -42.34 44.35
N GLU A 3 5.73 -43.03 44.80
CA GLU A 3 7.10 -42.81 44.28
C GLU A 3 7.29 -43.32 42.83
N GLU A 4 6.65 -44.42 42.44
CA GLU A 4 6.66 -44.92 41.04
C GLU A 4 5.99 -43.97 40.04
N LYS A 5 5.08 -43.10 40.50
CA LYS A 5 4.38 -42.14 39.63
C LYS A 5 5.19 -40.87 39.36
N GLU A 6 6.16 -40.55 40.21
CA GLU A 6 7.07 -39.43 40.01
C GLU A 6 8.20 -39.78 39.04
N GLU A 7 8.75 -40.99 39.11
CA GLU A 7 9.81 -41.44 38.20
C GLU A 7 9.34 -41.48 36.74
N ILE A 8 8.12 -41.97 36.48
CA ILE A 8 7.53 -42.00 35.12
C ILE A 8 7.29 -40.59 34.57
N LYS A 9 7.01 -39.60 35.42
CA LYS A 9 6.87 -38.18 35.00
C LYS A 9 8.23 -37.57 34.68
N VAL A 10 9.27 -37.85 35.46
CA VAL A 10 10.62 -37.30 35.21
C VAL A 10 11.23 -37.89 33.94
N GLU A 11 10.96 -39.15 33.63
CA GLU A 11 11.47 -39.82 32.43
C GLU A 11 10.78 -39.40 31.13
N THR A 12 9.48 -39.06 31.20
CA THR A 12 8.70 -38.55 30.04
C THR A 12 9.00 -37.08 29.74
N ILE A 13 9.48 -36.30 30.71
CA ILE A 13 9.91 -34.91 30.51
C ILE A 13 11.29 -34.85 29.82
N LYS A 14 12.16 -35.84 30.04
CA LYS A 14 13.52 -35.87 29.43
C LYS A 14 13.55 -36.34 27.96
N ARG A 15 12.46 -36.92 27.43
CA ARG A 15 12.39 -37.41 26.04
C ARG A 15 11.62 -36.51 25.07
N LYS A 16 11.41 -35.23 25.43
CA LYS A 16 10.69 -34.24 24.60
C LYS A 16 11.38 -32.86 24.57
N VAL A 17 12.71 -32.84 24.61
CA VAL A 17 13.50 -31.59 24.51
C VAL A 17 14.50 -31.63 23.35
N GLU A 18 14.67 -32.77 22.68
CA GLU A 18 15.60 -32.92 21.56
C GLU A 18 14.80 -33.30 20.31
N GLU A 19 15.02 -32.57 19.20
CA GLU A 19 14.35 -32.66 17.88
C GLU A 19 12.95 -31.99 17.82
N THR A 20 12.69 -30.84 17.21
CA THR A 20 13.29 -30.14 16.06
C THR A 20 12.86 -28.66 16.12
N ILE A 21 13.79 -27.74 16.36
CA ILE A 21 13.59 -26.33 16.03
C ILE A 21 14.39 -26.12 14.75
N VAL A 22 13.71 -26.17 13.61
CA VAL A 22 14.32 -25.87 12.31
C VAL A 22 14.55 -24.35 12.30
N GLU A 23 15.79 -23.96 12.56
CA GLU A 23 16.26 -22.58 12.59
C GLU A 23 16.15 -21.98 11.18
N ALA A 24 15.09 -21.21 10.95
CA ALA A 24 14.99 -20.34 9.79
C ALA A 24 16.11 -19.30 9.88
N PRO A 25 16.89 -19.03 8.81
CA PRO A 25 18.01 -18.11 8.89
C PRO A 25 17.48 -16.71 9.23
N GLU A 26 17.86 -16.22 10.40
CA GLU A 26 17.54 -14.88 10.87
C GLU A 26 18.22 -13.87 9.94
N ALA A 27 17.48 -13.38 8.95
CA ALA A 27 17.89 -12.29 8.10
C ALA A 27 18.10 -11.05 8.99
N LYS A 28 19.37 -10.77 9.33
CA LYS A 28 19.80 -9.55 10.01
C LYS A 28 19.39 -8.33 9.19
N LYS A 29 18.22 -7.78 9.51
CA LYS A 29 17.80 -6.48 9.00
C LYS A 29 18.84 -5.45 9.43
N PRO A 30 19.35 -4.58 8.55
CA PRO A 30 20.30 -3.56 8.95
C PRO A 30 19.66 -2.69 10.03
N LYS A 31 20.27 -2.66 11.22
CA LYS A 31 19.89 -1.74 12.30
C LYS A 31 20.24 -0.33 11.82
N ILE A 32 19.23 0.41 11.36
CA ILE A 32 19.41 1.82 11.02
C ILE A 32 19.65 2.56 12.33
N ASN A 33 20.93 2.87 12.59
CA ASN A 33 21.42 3.53 13.80
C ASN A 33 21.10 5.04 13.80
N GLY A 34 19.84 5.40 13.61
CA GLY A 34 19.36 6.78 13.72
C GLY A 34 18.55 6.96 15.01
N LYS A 35 18.82 8.02 15.77
CA LYS A 35 17.97 8.41 16.92
C LYS A 35 16.55 8.67 16.40
N ARG A 36 15.59 7.81 16.76
CA ARG A 36 14.18 7.98 16.40
C ARG A 36 13.65 9.22 17.10
N GLN A 37 13.10 10.16 16.32
CA GLN A 37 12.47 11.33 16.91
C GLN A 37 11.21 10.89 17.68
N PRO A 38 11.02 11.35 18.93
CA PRO A 38 9.84 11.00 19.71
C PRO A 38 8.58 11.56 19.03
N GLY A 39 7.52 10.74 18.95
CA GLY A 39 6.26 11.12 18.31
C GLY A 39 6.16 10.77 16.82
N THR A 40 7.23 10.26 16.19
CA THR A 40 7.14 9.81 14.78
C THR A 40 6.55 8.41 14.69
N PRO A 41 5.39 8.21 14.02
CA PRO A 41 4.82 6.89 13.80
C PRO A 41 5.73 6.03 12.91
N PHE A 42 5.62 4.71 13.03
CA PHE A 42 6.35 3.81 12.13
C PHE A 42 5.89 4.01 10.68
N GLN A 43 6.84 4.23 9.78
CA GLN A 43 6.63 4.37 8.35
C GLN A 43 7.47 3.32 7.62
N ARG A 44 6.85 2.60 6.67
CA ARG A 44 7.54 1.60 5.84
C ARG A 44 8.40 2.24 4.75
N VAL A 45 7.91 3.36 4.20
CA VAL A 45 8.58 4.13 3.15
C VAL A 45 8.98 5.47 3.76
N ARG A 46 10.25 5.85 3.56
CA ARG A 46 10.77 7.14 4.01
C ARG A 46 10.68 8.12 2.85
N PRO A 47 9.88 9.19 2.92
CA PRO A 47 9.67 10.09 1.79
C PRO A 47 10.94 10.80 1.33
N GLU A 48 11.92 10.97 2.22
CA GLU A 48 13.21 11.61 1.92
C GLU A 48 14.17 10.71 1.12
N GLU A 49 13.99 9.39 1.20
CA GLU A 49 14.87 8.41 0.55
C GLU A 49 14.28 7.89 -0.77
N VAL A 50 13.10 8.38 -1.18
CA VAL A 50 12.46 7.94 -2.44
C VAL A 50 13.11 8.65 -3.61
N THR A 51 13.72 7.85 -4.50
CA THR A 51 14.16 8.28 -5.82
C THR A 51 13.10 7.92 -6.85
N PHE A 52 12.84 8.82 -7.78
CA PHE A 52 11.91 8.60 -8.89
C PHE A 52 12.71 8.52 -10.19
N ASP A 53 12.39 7.56 -11.05
CA ASP A 53 13.06 7.40 -12.35
C ASP A 53 12.67 8.49 -13.36
N ASP A 54 11.44 9.03 -13.24
CA ASP A 54 10.91 10.10 -14.08
C ASP A 54 10.06 11.06 -13.22
N ASP A 55 10.24 12.36 -13.45
CA ASP A 55 9.53 13.45 -12.76
C ASP A 55 8.01 13.33 -12.87
N ARG A 56 7.50 12.74 -13.97
CA ARG A 56 6.06 12.52 -14.19
C ARG A 56 5.44 11.56 -13.19
N LEU A 57 6.22 10.65 -12.60
CA LEU A 57 5.73 9.65 -11.63
C LEU A 57 5.60 10.23 -10.22
N ARG A 58 6.11 11.44 -10.00
CA ARG A 58 6.09 12.09 -8.69
C ARG A 58 4.67 12.46 -8.25
N ASP A 59 3.79 12.77 -9.19
CA ASP A 59 2.43 13.21 -8.91
C ASP A 59 1.37 12.23 -9.44
N ASN A 60 0.48 11.81 -8.54
CA ASN A 60 -0.64 10.90 -8.83
C ASN A 60 -1.98 11.64 -9.02
N THR A 61 -1.99 12.98 -9.02
CA THR A 61 -3.22 13.73 -9.26
C THR A 61 -3.76 13.48 -10.66
N TYR A 62 -5.07 13.65 -10.83
CA TYR A 62 -5.70 13.54 -12.15
C TYR A 62 -5.08 14.53 -13.12
N VAL A 63 -4.82 15.77 -12.69
CA VAL A 63 -4.29 16.86 -13.54
C VAL A 63 -2.95 16.52 -14.18
N SER A 64 -2.11 15.78 -13.46
CA SER A 64 -0.78 15.37 -13.93
C SER A 64 -0.81 14.17 -14.88
N LYS A 65 -1.96 13.50 -15.02
CA LYS A 65 -2.18 12.51 -16.07
C LYS A 65 -2.29 13.27 -17.40
N GLY A 66 -1.26 13.19 -18.25
CA GLY A 66 -1.31 13.73 -19.61
C GLY A 66 -2.64 13.35 -20.27
N GLY A 67 -3.35 14.29 -20.89
CA GLY A 67 -4.75 14.12 -21.31
C GLY A 67 -5.81 14.69 -20.36
N SER A 68 -5.41 15.54 -19.42
CA SER A 68 -6.31 16.28 -18.53
C SER A 68 -6.87 17.54 -19.17
N ASP A 69 -7.38 17.41 -20.39
CA ASP A 69 -7.92 18.56 -21.13
C ASP A 69 -9.25 18.99 -20.54
N GLU A 70 -9.50 20.29 -20.51
CA GLU A 70 -10.72 20.86 -19.93
C GLU A 70 -12.00 20.37 -20.62
N GLN A 71 -11.90 20.05 -21.90
CA GLN A 71 -13.00 19.53 -22.70
C GLN A 71 -13.19 18.01 -22.57
N SER A 72 -12.25 17.31 -21.92
CA SER A 72 -12.26 15.85 -21.81
C SER A 72 -13.38 15.34 -20.91
N TYR A 73 -13.82 14.11 -21.19
CA TYR A 73 -14.81 13.40 -20.37
C TYR A 73 -14.32 13.17 -18.93
N GLY A 74 -13.02 12.95 -18.72
CA GLY A 74 -12.48 12.75 -17.38
C GLY A 74 -12.38 14.04 -16.56
N TRP A 75 -12.03 15.16 -17.20
CA TRP A 75 -11.89 16.45 -16.51
C TRP A 75 -13.19 16.94 -15.89
N LYS A 76 -14.30 16.89 -16.63
CA LYS A 76 -15.61 17.28 -16.09
C LYS A 76 -16.04 16.40 -14.91
N ALA A 77 -15.69 15.11 -14.94
CA ALA A 77 -15.96 14.19 -13.84
C ALA A 77 -15.10 14.54 -12.63
N HIS A 78 -13.83 14.89 -12.86
CA HIS A 78 -12.92 15.37 -11.82
C HIS A 78 -13.48 16.63 -11.16
N GLN A 79 -13.84 17.66 -11.92
CA GLN A 79 -14.41 18.92 -11.40
C GLN A 79 -15.68 18.74 -10.56
N ASP A 80 -16.53 17.78 -10.93
CA ASP A 80 -17.75 17.46 -10.18
C ASP A 80 -17.43 16.67 -8.91
N LEU A 81 -16.66 15.58 -9.03
CA LEU A 81 -16.51 14.59 -7.96
C LEU A 81 -15.39 14.93 -6.96
N ILE A 82 -14.42 15.78 -7.33
CA ILE A 82 -13.32 16.16 -6.42
C ILE A 82 -13.80 16.91 -5.18
N LYS A 83 -14.98 17.56 -5.29
CA LYS A 83 -15.60 18.36 -4.23
C LYS A 83 -16.13 17.52 -3.08
N THR A 84 -16.42 16.23 -3.32
CA THR A 84 -17.00 15.34 -2.31
C THR A 84 -16.06 14.19 -1.94
N ARG A 85 -16.19 13.73 -0.69
CA ARG A 85 -15.41 12.63 -0.13
C ARG A 85 -16.32 11.67 0.62
N GLY A 86 -15.87 10.42 0.82
CA GLY A 86 -16.58 9.40 1.59
C GLY A 86 -17.97 9.06 1.03
N ASP A 87 -18.97 8.96 1.90
CA ASP A 87 -20.33 8.57 1.53
C ASP A 87 -20.99 9.55 0.54
N LYS A 88 -20.68 10.85 0.67
CA LYS A 88 -21.16 11.88 -0.26
C LYS A 88 -20.61 11.65 -1.67
N PHE A 89 -19.35 11.25 -1.80
CA PHE A 89 -18.77 10.87 -3.10
C PHE A 89 -19.53 9.68 -3.70
N ARG A 90 -19.87 8.67 -2.91
CA ARG A 90 -20.65 7.50 -3.37
C ARG A 90 -22.03 7.92 -3.87
N ALA A 91 -22.74 8.76 -3.11
CA ALA A 91 -24.05 9.27 -3.47
C ALA A 91 -23.99 10.13 -4.75
N GLU A 92 -23.06 11.07 -4.83
CA GLU A 92 -22.89 11.96 -5.97
C GLU A 92 -22.47 11.20 -7.24
N LYS A 93 -21.52 10.29 -7.13
CA LYS A 93 -21.16 9.37 -8.22
C LYS A 93 -22.36 8.58 -8.71
N ASN A 94 -23.18 8.03 -7.82
CA ASN A 94 -24.37 7.26 -8.21
C ASN A 94 -25.43 8.14 -8.90
N LYS A 95 -25.62 9.39 -8.46
CA LYS A 95 -26.51 10.36 -9.11
C LYS A 95 -26.03 10.69 -10.51
N LYS A 96 -24.74 10.97 -10.66
CA LYS A 96 -24.07 11.26 -11.93
C LYS A 96 -24.12 10.04 -12.88
N LYS A 97 -23.85 8.83 -12.38
CA LYS A 97 -23.99 7.55 -13.11
C LYS A 97 -25.41 7.30 -13.62
N ARG A 98 -26.45 7.60 -12.83
CA ARG A 98 -27.86 7.36 -13.18
C ARG A 98 -28.40 8.25 -14.31
N GLY A 99 -27.58 9.13 -14.87
CA GLY A 99 -27.91 9.88 -16.09
C GLY A 99 -27.73 11.40 -15.96
N SER A 100 -27.36 11.92 -14.79
CA SER A 100 -27.09 13.35 -14.64
C SER A 100 -25.73 13.78 -15.20
N TYR A 101 -24.84 12.84 -15.54
CA TYR A 101 -23.53 13.16 -16.09
C TYR A 101 -23.51 13.04 -17.61
N ARG A 102 -23.28 14.18 -18.29
CA ARG A 102 -23.19 14.27 -19.75
C ARG A 102 -21.76 14.44 -20.28
N GLY A 103 -20.78 14.59 -19.39
CA GLY A 103 -19.35 14.55 -19.70
C GLY A 103 -18.86 15.48 -20.82
N GLY A 104 -17.74 15.09 -21.42
CA GLY A 104 -16.98 15.81 -22.44
C GLY A 104 -16.51 14.87 -23.55
N GLN A 105 -15.56 15.32 -24.37
CA GLN A 105 -15.00 14.53 -25.47
C GLN A 105 -14.22 13.33 -24.92
N ILE A 106 -14.31 12.18 -25.61
CA ILE A 106 -13.51 10.99 -25.29
C ILE A 106 -12.38 10.93 -26.31
N SER A 107 -11.13 11.10 -25.86
CA SER A 107 -9.96 10.87 -26.70
C SER A 107 -9.60 9.39 -26.73
N MET A 108 -9.00 8.94 -27.83
CA MET A 108 -8.41 7.60 -27.98
C MET A 108 -6.88 7.61 -27.79
N GLU A 109 -6.32 8.73 -27.35
CA GLU A 109 -4.88 8.89 -27.15
C GLU A 109 -4.37 8.04 -25.99
N SER A 110 -3.11 7.61 -26.08
CA SER A 110 -2.42 6.87 -25.02
C SER A 110 -1.48 7.82 -24.28
N HIS A 111 -1.69 7.93 -22.96
CA HIS A 111 -0.83 8.69 -22.06
C HIS A 111 -0.01 7.78 -21.15
N SER A 112 0.40 6.64 -21.68
CA SER A 112 1.26 5.67 -20.99
C SER A 112 2.72 6.13 -21.03
N ILE A 113 3.46 5.81 -19.98
CA ILE A 113 4.91 6.05 -19.89
C ILE A 113 5.60 4.74 -20.24
N LYS A 114 6.47 4.77 -21.24
CA LYS A 114 7.27 3.60 -21.63
C LYS A 114 8.46 3.50 -20.69
N PHE A 115 8.57 2.37 -20.00
CA PHE A 115 9.77 2.07 -19.21
C PHE A 115 10.91 1.69 -20.17
N ASN A 116 12.02 2.42 -20.06
CA ASN A 116 13.27 2.02 -20.69
C ASN A 116 14.00 1.16 -19.66
N PHE A 117 13.92 -0.16 -19.83
CA PHE A 117 14.77 -1.08 -19.09
C PHE A 117 16.03 -1.28 -19.91
N ASP A 118 17.15 -0.71 -19.47
CA ASP A 118 18.49 -1.21 -19.82
C ASP A 118 18.90 -2.28 -18.79
#